data_AF-A0A9P0PA58-F1
#
_entry.id   AF-A0A9P0PA58-F1
#
_cell.length_a   1.000
_cell.length_b   1.000
_cell.length_c   1.000
_cell.angle_alpha   90.00
_cell.angle_beta   90.00
_cell.angle_gamma   90.00
#
_symmetry.space_group_name_H-M   'P 1'
#
loop_
_entity.id
_entity.type
_entity.pdbx_description
1 polymer ?
#
loop_
_entity_poly.entity_id
_entity_poly.type
_entity_poly.pdbx_seq_one_letter_code
_entity_poly.pdbx_strand_id
1 'polypeptide(L)'
;MSLPDSVIETSRPVRIENFSNHYRIMSADSDFRFSEEFEELKHVGRDQPCTFADLPCNRPKNRFTNILPYDHSRFKLQPVDDEEGSDYINANYVPGYNSPREFIVTQGPLHSTRDDFWRMVWESNSRAIIMLTRCVEKGREKCDHYWPYDTMPVYYGDISVQILNESRYPDWNVCEFMVCRGEQQRVVRHFHFTTWPDFGVPNPPHTLVRFVRAFRERVPPDQRPIVVHCSAGVGRSGTFICLDRILQQILVSDYVDIFGIVFAMRKERVWMVQTEQQYICIHQCLLAVLEGKDLSSSTREIHENQGFEEVVSQFISRCKKLLFCGSGKAGDGATAQVDSTFGDIKR
;
A
#
# COMPACT_ATOMS: atom_id res chain seq x y z
N MET A 1 -15.93 -42.46 21.29
CA MET A 1 -16.49 -41.95 20.02
C MET A 1 -15.84 -40.60 19.78
N SER A 2 -14.84 -40.56 18.91
CA SER A 2 -14.29 -39.31 18.39
C SER A 2 -15.42 -38.59 17.66
N LEU A 3 -15.70 -37.34 18.05
CA LEU A 3 -16.58 -36.47 17.29
C LEU A 3 -16.07 -36.45 15.84
N PRO A 4 -16.93 -36.60 14.82
CA PRO A 4 -16.49 -36.45 13.44
C PRO A 4 -15.88 -35.05 13.30
N ASP A 5 -14.72 -34.96 12.65
CA ASP A 5 -14.08 -33.69 12.32
C ASP A 5 -15.14 -32.80 11.67
N SER A 6 -15.59 -31.78 12.41
CA SER A 6 -16.54 -30.81 11.89
C SER A 6 -15.95 -30.23 10.61
N VAL A 7 -16.64 -30.40 9.48
CA VAL A 7 -16.21 -29.81 8.21
C VAL A 7 -16.11 -28.30 8.44
N ILE A 8 -14.88 -27.79 8.47
CA ILE A 8 -14.64 -26.35 8.63
C ILE A 8 -15.12 -25.70 7.34
N GLU A 9 -16.22 -24.97 7.41
CA GLU A 9 -16.73 -24.20 6.28
C GLU A 9 -15.73 -23.07 6.00
N THR A 10 -15.23 -23.01 4.76
CA THR A 10 -14.18 -22.04 4.37
C THR A 10 -14.70 -20.96 3.42
N SER A 11 -16.00 -20.94 3.11
CA SER A 11 -16.62 -20.10 2.09
C SER A 11 -18.11 -19.96 2.37
N ARG A 12 -18.65 -18.75 2.22
CA ARG A 12 -20.09 -18.43 2.36
C ARG A 12 -20.53 -17.46 1.26
N PRO A 13 -20.70 -17.95 0.01
CA PRO A 13 -21.07 -17.09 -1.10
C PRO A 13 -22.51 -16.58 -0.95
N VAL A 14 -22.69 -15.29 -1.23
CA VAL A 14 -23.99 -14.59 -1.23
C VAL A 14 -24.24 -14.02 -2.62
N ARG A 15 -25.37 -14.38 -3.24
CA ARG A 15 -25.78 -13.78 -4.52
C ARG A 15 -26.04 -12.28 -4.35
N ILE A 16 -25.56 -11.48 -5.30
CA ILE A 16 -25.64 -10.01 -5.27
C ILE A 16 -27.10 -9.53 -5.16
N GLU A 17 -28.01 -10.16 -5.92
CA GLU A 17 -29.46 -9.87 -5.88
C GLU A 17 -30.07 -10.03 -4.48
N ASN A 18 -29.50 -10.90 -3.64
CA ASN A 18 -29.99 -11.22 -2.30
C ASN A 18 -29.19 -10.50 -1.20
N PHE A 19 -28.19 -9.70 -1.55
CA PHE A 19 -27.24 -9.14 -0.60
C PHE A 19 -27.90 -8.19 0.41
N SER A 20 -28.88 -7.38 -0.02
CA SER A 20 -29.64 -6.50 0.88
C SER A 20 -30.41 -7.30 1.94
N ASN A 21 -31.07 -8.39 1.54
CA ASN A 21 -31.77 -9.26 2.49
C ASN A 21 -30.81 -10.02 3.39
N HIS A 22 -29.68 -10.50 2.85
CA HIS A 22 -28.61 -11.12 3.63
C HIS A 22 -28.10 -10.17 4.71
N TYR A 23 -27.72 -8.93 4.35
CA TYR A 23 -27.28 -7.93 5.32
C TYR A 23 -28.32 -7.70 6.42
N ARG A 24 -29.58 -7.51 6.05
CA ARG A 24 -30.69 -7.31 7.01
C ARG A 24 -30.82 -8.45 8.02
N ILE A 25 -30.66 -9.70 7.57
CA ILE A 25 -30.70 -10.88 8.44
C ILE A 25 -29.45 -10.93 9.33
N MET A 26 -28.27 -10.64 8.78
CA MET A 26 -27.01 -10.70 9.52
C MET A 26 -26.91 -9.62 10.61
N SER A 27 -27.42 -8.42 10.34
CA SER A 27 -27.42 -7.29 11.27
C SER A 27 -28.56 -7.32 12.31
N ALA A 28 -29.46 -8.29 12.23
CA ALA A 28 -30.58 -8.40 13.17
C ALA A 28 -30.07 -8.72 14.60
N ASP A 29 -30.90 -8.41 15.59
CA ASP A 29 -30.65 -8.75 17.01
C ASP A 29 -29.30 -8.26 17.54
N SER A 30 -28.93 -7.02 17.17
CA SER A 30 -27.63 -6.41 17.48
C SER A 30 -26.45 -7.16 16.84
N ASP A 31 -26.52 -7.39 15.53
CA ASP A 31 -25.46 -8.02 14.73
C ASP A 31 -25.14 -9.48 15.14
N PHE A 32 -26.07 -10.18 15.80
CA PHE A 32 -25.84 -11.51 16.38
C PHE A 32 -25.19 -12.52 15.41
N ARG A 33 -25.69 -12.59 14.18
CA ARG A 33 -25.17 -13.51 13.16
C ARG A 33 -23.83 -13.07 12.59
N PHE A 34 -23.56 -11.76 12.52
CA PHE A 34 -22.22 -11.28 12.20
C PHE A 34 -21.23 -11.65 13.29
N SER A 35 -21.61 -11.55 14.56
CA SER A 35 -20.78 -11.96 15.68
C SER A 35 -20.44 -13.46 15.62
N GLU A 36 -21.45 -14.32 15.40
CA GLU A 36 -21.22 -15.77 15.25
C GLU A 36 -20.29 -16.08 14.08
N GLU A 37 -20.59 -15.55 12.89
CA GLU A 37 -19.79 -15.81 11.69
C GLU A 37 -18.34 -15.31 11.82
N PHE A 38 -18.14 -14.13 12.40
CA PHE A 38 -16.79 -13.59 12.58
C PHE A 38 -15.97 -14.36 13.63
N GLU A 39 -16.61 -14.92 14.66
CA GLU A 39 -15.95 -15.73 15.67
C GLU A 39 -15.39 -17.04 15.09
N GLU A 40 -16.03 -17.60 14.05
CA GLU A 40 -15.51 -18.78 13.33
C GLU A 40 -14.14 -18.52 12.68
N LEU A 41 -13.83 -17.27 12.32
CA LEU A 41 -12.55 -16.87 11.71
C LEU A 41 -11.41 -16.70 12.73
N LYS A 42 -11.69 -16.78 14.04
CA LYS A 42 -10.74 -16.45 15.12
C LYS A 42 -9.49 -17.31 15.14
N HIS A 43 -9.61 -18.59 14.79
CA HIS A 43 -8.51 -19.55 14.86
C HIS A 43 -7.84 -19.83 13.51
N VAL A 44 -8.41 -19.33 12.41
CA VAL A 44 -7.93 -19.58 11.06
C VAL A 44 -6.46 -19.14 10.91
N GLY A 45 -5.60 -20.09 10.55
CA GLY A 45 -4.19 -19.87 10.25
C GLY A 45 -3.27 -19.67 11.46
N ARG A 46 -3.80 -19.61 12.68
CA ARG A 46 -3.02 -19.30 13.91
C ARG A 46 -2.07 -20.41 14.36
N ASP A 47 -2.22 -21.59 13.80
CA ASP A 47 -1.37 -22.77 13.97
C ASP A 47 -0.07 -22.71 13.14
N GLN A 48 0.03 -21.75 12.22
CA GLN A 48 1.15 -21.65 11.29
C GLN A 48 2.40 -21.03 11.95
N PRO A 49 3.61 -21.48 11.57
CA PRO A 49 4.85 -21.06 12.21
C PRO A 49 5.24 -19.61 11.84
N CYS A 50 5.90 -18.94 12.78
CA CYS A 50 6.47 -17.58 12.65
C CYS A 50 7.94 -17.53 13.12
N THR A 51 8.68 -18.61 12.88
CA THR A 51 10.03 -18.83 13.44
C THR A 51 11.02 -17.72 13.12
N PHE A 52 10.98 -17.13 11.91
CA PHE A 52 11.89 -16.05 11.54
C PHE A 52 11.59 -14.76 12.30
N ALA A 53 10.31 -14.51 12.58
CA ALA A 53 9.88 -13.33 13.33
C ALA A 53 10.30 -13.40 14.81
N ASP A 54 10.43 -14.61 15.35
CA ASP A 54 10.81 -14.88 16.74
C ASP A 54 12.32 -14.90 17.00
N LEU A 55 13.15 -14.84 15.95
CA LEU A 55 14.61 -14.73 16.09
C LEU A 55 14.99 -13.50 16.91
N PRO A 56 15.97 -13.60 17.85
CA PRO A 56 16.37 -12.48 18.70
C PRO A 56 16.70 -11.18 17.93
N CYS A 57 17.36 -11.29 16.77
CA CYS A 57 17.71 -10.14 15.92
C CYS A 57 16.49 -9.50 15.23
N ASN A 58 15.40 -10.25 15.03
CA ASN A 58 14.19 -9.79 14.33
C ASN A 58 13.11 -9.25 15.26
N ARG A 59 13.13 -9.62 16.56
CA ARG A 59 12.16 -9.12 17.54
C ARG A 59 12.04 -7.59 17.58
N PRO A 60 13.15 -6.80 17.56
CA PRO A 60 13.06 -5.34 17.54
C PRO A 60 12.46 -4.76 16.25
N LYS A 61 12.39 -5.54 15.17
CA LYS A 61 11.80 -5.14 13.88
C LYS A 61 10.26 -5.25 13.90
N ASN A 62 9.67 -5.81 14.95
CA ASN A 62 8.22 -5.99 15.09
C ASN A 62 7.59 -4.89 15.95
N ARG A 63 6.59 -4.18 15.41
CA ARG A 63 5.84 -3.17 16.17
C ARG A 63 4.99 -3.78 17.28
N PHE A 64 4.52 -5.02 17.09
CA PHE A 64 3.71 -5.75 18.06
C PHE A 64 4.21 -7.20 18.18
N THR A 65 4.35 -7.68 19.41
CA THR A 65 4.83 -9.05 19.70
C THR A 65 3.85 -10.14 19.29
N ASN A 66 2.56 -9.81 19.14
CA ASN A 66 1.50 -10.75 18.76
C ASN A 66 1.05 -10.62 17.30
N ILE A 67 1.71 -9.77 16.50
CA ILE A 67 1.43 -9.60 15.07
C ILE A 67 2.71 -9.94 14.30
N LEU A 68 2.91 -11.24 14.11
CA LEU A 68 4.10 -11.79 13.46
C LEU A 68 3.72 -12.36 12.08
N PRO A 69 4.58 -12.20 11.06
CA PRO A 69 4.35 -12.77 9.74
C PRO A 69 4.51 -14.29 9.77
N TYR A 70 3.60 -15.02 9.12
CA TYR A 70 3.79 -16.47 8.92
C TYR A 70 4.97 -16.75 7.99
N ASP A 71 5.73 -17.80 8.28
CA ASP A 71 6.99 -18.10 7.57
C ASP A 71 6.79 -18.42 6.08
N HIS A 72 5.69 -19.11 5.74
CA HIS A 72 5.43 -19.59 4.38
C HIS A 72 5.05 -18.45 3.41
N SER A 73 4.48 -17.36 3.92
CA SER A 73 3.96 -16.24 3.14
C SER A 73 4.76 -14.94 3.34
N ARG A 74 5.73 -14.91 4.26
CA ARG A 74 6.51 -13.69 4.54
C ARG A 74 7.23 -13.17 3.29
N PHE A 75 7.32 -11.86 3.16
CA PHE A 75 8.25 -11.25 2.21
C PHE A 75 9.69 -11.52 2.70
N LYS A 76 10.61 -11.76 1.76
CA LYS A 76 12.02 -11.98 2.04
C LYS A 76 12.82 -10.93 1.30
N LEU A 77 13.49 -10.06 2.05
CA LEU A 77 14.49 -9.15 1.49
C LEU A 77 15.68 -9.99 0.98
N GLN A 78 16.44 -9.45 0.04
CA GLN A 78 17.73 -10.06 -0.30
C GLN A 78 18.63 -10.07 0.95
N PRO A 79 19.18 -11.23 1.34
CA PRO A 79 20.05 -11.32 2.49
C PRO A 79 21.34 -10.53 2.24
N VAL A 80 21.84 -9.91 3.30
CA VAL A 80 23.17 -9.30 3.34
C VAL A 80 24.12 -10.31 3.97
N ASP A 81 25.28 -10.52 3.34
CA ASP A 81 26.29 -11.45 3.83
C ASP A 81 26.67 -11.13 5.28
N ASP A 82 26.83 -12.17 6.09
CA ASP A 82 27.19 -12.10 7.52
C ASP A 82 26.22 -11.31 8.43
N GLU A 83 25.02 -10.96 7.96
CA GLU A 83 23.98 -10.28 8.75
C GLU A 83 22.73 -11.16 8.94
N GLU A 84 22.63 -11.83 10.08
CA GLU A 84 21.46 -12.65 10.43
C GLU A 84 20.19 -11.79 10.57
N GLY A 85 19.12 -12.19 9.90
CA GLY A 85 17.85 -11.45 9.90
C GLY A 85 17.81 -10.25 8.96
N SER A 86 18.82 -10.08 8.10
CA SER A 86 18.82 -9.09 7.02
C SER A 86 17.77 -9.36 5.94
N ASP A 87 17.27 -10.60 5.83
CA ASP A 87 16.18 -11.00 4.94
C ASP A 87 14.78 -10.70 5.52
N TYR A 88 14.71 -10.26 6.78
CA TYR A 88 13.47 -10.16 7.54
C TYR A 88 12.85 -8.75 7.47
N ILE A 89 11.56 -8.73 7.15
CA ILE A 89 10.64 -7.62 7.38
C ILE A 89 9.28 -8.18 7.81
N ASN A 90 8.55 -7.47 8.68
CA ASN A 90 7.21 -7.88 9.09
C ASN A 90 6.18 -7.61 7.98
N ALA A 91 6.18 -8.46 6.96
CA ALA A 91 5.28 -8.37 5.81
C ALA A 91 4.95 -9.76 5.27
N ASN A 92 3.75 -9.93 4.72
CA ASN A 92 3.32 -11.15 4.03
C ASN A 92 2.74 -10.82 2.66
N TYR A 93 2.92 -11.72 1.71
CA TYR A 93 2.08 -11.71 0.51
C TYR A 93 0.65 -12.07 0.89
N VAL A 94 -0.33 -11.40 0.29
CA VAL A 94 -1.77 -11.65 0.52
C VAL A 94 -2.50 -11.65 -0.83
N PRO A 95 -3.44 -12.59 -1.05
CA PRO A 95 -4.18 -12.69 -2.30
C PRO A 95 -5.13 -11.50 -2.49
N GLY A 96 -5.20 -11.04 -3.73
CA GLY A 96 -6.22 -10.11 -4.19
C GLY A 96 -7.19 -10.77 -5.16
N TYR A 97 -7.83 -9.94 -6.00
CA TYR A 97 -8.72 -10.43 -7.05
C TYR A 97 -7.94 -11.01 -8.25
N ASN A 98 -6.81 -10.38 -8.59
CA ASN A 98 -6.07 -10.60 -9.83
C ASN A 98 -4.89 -11.56 -9.66
N SER A 99 -4.38 -11.75 -8.44
CA SER A 99 -3.21 -12.60 -8.17
C SER A 99 -3.20 -13.14 -6.74
N PRO A 100 -2.68 -14.37 -6.50
CA PRO A 100 -2.45 -14.90 -5.16
C PRO A 100 -1.39 -14.09 -4.37
N ARG A 101 -0.60 -13.25 -5.05
CA ARG A 101 0.41 -12.36 -4.46
C ARG A 101 0.20 -10.89 -4.86
N GLU A 102 -1.05 -10.49 -5.11
CA GLU A 102 -1.38 -9.12 -5.52
C GLU A 102 -0.95 -8.08 -4.48
N PHE A 103 -0.96 -8.42 -3.20
CA PHE A 103 -0.61 -7.50 -2.13
C PHE A 103 0.61 -7.98 -1.35
N ILE A 104 1.42 -7.03 -0.89
CA ILE A 104 2.33 -7.22 0.24
C ILE A 104 1.75 -6.40 1.39
N VAL A 105 1.29 -7.07 2.44
CA VAL A 105 0.72 -6.43 3.62
C VAL A 105 1.77 -6.37 4.71
N THR A 106 2.05 -5.17 5.21
CA THR A 106 3.12 -4.93 6.19
C THR A 106 2.64 -4.05 7.36
N GLN A 107 3.39 -4.06 8.46
CA GLN A 107 3.18 -3.11 9.55
C GLN A 107 3.51 -1.68 9.12
N GLY A 108 2.99 -0.68 9.83
CA GLY A 108 3.48 0.68 9.72
C GLY A 108 4.95 0.71 10.13
N PRO A 109 5.89 1.15 9.26
CA PRO A 109 7.32 1.11 9.56
C PRO A 109 7.64 1.74 10.92
N LEU A 110 8.64 1.17 11.58
CA LEU A 110 9.31 1.79 12.72
C LEU A 110 10.40 2.71 12.19
N HIS A 111 10.88 3.64 13.02
CA HIS A 111 12.06 4.43 12.67
C HIS A 111 13.25 3.52 12.26
N SER A 112 13.46 2.43 12.99
CA SER A 112 14.52 1.44 12.75
C SER A 112 14.29 0.52 11.54
N THR A 113 13.13 0.57 10.88
CA THR A 113 12.79 -0.33 9.76
C THR A 113 12.36 0.42 8.50
N ARG A 114 12.63 1.74 8.40
CA ARG A 114 12.30 2.52 7.19
C ARG A 114 13.13 2.05 5.98
N ASP A 115 14.40 1.75 6.22
CA ASP A 115 15.34 1.30 5.19
C ASP A 115 14.91 -0.08 4.65
N ASP A 116 14.58 -1.02 5.53
CA ASP A 116 14.00 -2.31 5.17
C ASP A 116 12.69 -2.16 4.38
N PHE A 117 11.83 -1.20 4.77
CA PHE A 117 10.58 -0.94 4.05
C PHE A 117 10.82 -0.46 2.62
N TRP A 118 11.70 0.52 2.40
CA TRP A 118 12.01 0.99 1.05
C TRP A 118 12.74 -0.06 0.23
N ARG A 119 13.62 -0.85 0.85
CA ARG A 119 14.26 -2.01 0.22
C ARG A 119 13.23 -3.04 -0.23
N MET A 120 12.19 -3.32 0.58
CA MET A 120 11.06 -4.17 0.19
C MET A 120 10.30 -3.58 -1.00
N VAL A 121 9.96 -2.28 -0.98
CA VAL A 121 9.27 -1.60 -2.10
C VAL A 121 10.08 -1.73 -3.39
N TRP A 122 11.40 -1.55 -3.31
CA TRP A 122 12.30 -1.70 -4.46
C TRP A 122 12.41 -3.14 -4.96
N GLU A 123 12.74 -4.09 -4.08
CA GLU A 123 12.99 -5.49 -4.47
C GLU A 123 11.73 -6.21 -4.95
N SER A 124 10.56 -5.85 -4.39
CA SER A 124 9.26 -6.34 -4.87
C SER A 124 8.81 -5.72 -6.20
N ASN A 125 9.53 -4.71 -6.70
CA ASN A 125 9.14 -3.91 -7.87
C ASN A 125 7.76 -3.25 -7.73
N SER A 126 7.31 -3.00 -6.50
CA SER A 126 6.04 -2.33 -6.21
C SER A 126 6.00 -0.91 -6.78
N ARG A 127 4.83 -0.51 -7.26
CA ARG A 127 4.55 0.83 -7.82
C ARG A 127 3.45 1.58 -7.08
N ALA A 128 2.88 0.94 -6.06
CA ALA A 128 1.79 1.50 -5.28
C ALA A 128 1.95 1.14 -3.80
N ILE A 129 1.77 2.14 -2.94
CA ILE A 129 1.71 2.01 -1.49
C ILE A 129 0.35 2.53 -1.03
N ILE A 130 -0.37 1.73 -0.24
CA ILE A 130 -1.63 2.09 0.41
C ILE A 130 -1.36 2.25 1.91
N MET A 131 -1.52 3.46 2.43
CA MET A 131 -1.34 3.80 3.83
C MET A 131 -2.70 4.14 4.46
N LEU A 132 -3.15 3.33 5.42
CA LEU A 132 -4.50 3.42 6.02
C LEU A 132 -4.46 3.92 7.47
N THR A 133 -3.46 4.72 7.83
CA THR A 133 -3.29 5.25 9.19
C THR A 133 -2.65 6.61 9.14
N ARG A 134 -2.99 7.49 10.08
CA ARG A 134 -2.12 8.64 10.37
C ARG A 134 -0.88 8.15 11.13
N CYS A 135 0.22 8.90 11.08
CA CYS A 135 1.42 8.57 11.85
C CYS A 135 1.15 8.58 13.36
N VAL A 136 0.31 9.52 13.82
CA VAL A 136 -0.09 9.64 15.22
C VAL A 136 -1.62 9.70 15.32
N GLU A 137 -2.18 8.91 16.23
CA GLU A 137 -3.62 8.81 16.50
C GLU A 137 -3.84 8.81 18.01
N LYS A 138 -4.64 9.74 18.54
CA LYS A 138 -4.84 9.97 20.00
C LYS A 138 -3.53 10.00 20.80
N GLY A 139 -2.52 10.70 20.27
CA GLY A 139 -1.21 10.84 20.92
C GLY A 139 -0.37 9.56 20.93
N ARG A 140 -0.78 8.50 20.23
CA ARG A 140 0.00 7.27 20.08
C ARG A 140 0.56 7.18 18.67
N GLU A 141 1.85 6.92 18.56
CA GLU A 141 2.48 6.61 17.27
C GLU A 141 1.92 5.29 16.73
N LYS A 142 1.42 5.34 15.50
CA LYS A 142 0.87 4.20 14.75
C LYS A 142 1.77 3.77 13.61
N CYS A 143 2.45 4.73 13.01
CA CYS A 143 3.37 4.55 11.90
C CYS A 143 4.39 5.67 11.99
N ASP A 144 5.64 5.33 11.79
CA ASP A 144 6.67 6.34 11.66
C ASP A 144 6.55 7.04 10.28
N HIS A 145 7.02 8.30 10.18
CA HIS A 145 7.05 9.05 8.93
C HIS A 145 8.24 8.63 8.05
N TYR A 146 7.98 7.66 7.15
CA TYR A 146 9.01 7.01 6.34
C TYR A 146 9.23 7.65 4.96
N TRP A 147 8.66 8.81 4.66
CA TRP A 147 8.84 9.52 3.39
C TRP A 147 9.42 10.93 3.62
N PRO A 148 9.90 11.63 2.57
CA PRO A 148 10.44 12.98 2.73
C PRO A 148 9.38 13.98 3.23
N TYR A 149 9.81 15.04 3.94
CA TYR A 149 8.94 16.14 4.36
C TYR A 149 8.73 17.21 3.28
N ASP A 150 9.65 17.28 2.32
CA ASP A 150 9.67 18.24 1.23
C ASP A 150 10.16 17.58 -0.08
N THR A 151 10.43 18.40 -1.09
CA THR A 151 10.87 17.93 -2.42
C THR A 151 12.35 17.56 -2.49
N MET A 152 13.11 17.69 -1.40
CA MET A 152 14.49 17.25 -1.34
C MET A 152 14.56 15.71 -1.27
N PRO A 153 15.44 15.07 -2.05
CA PRO A 153 15.64 13.63 -1.93
C PRO A 153 16.16 13.24 -0.54
N VAL A 154 15.59 12.19 0.04
CA VAL A 154 16.03 11.57 1.29
C VAL A 154 16.49 10.15 1.01
N TYR A 155 17.58 9.72 1.65
CA TYR A 155 18.13 8.37 1.52
C TYR A 155 17.66 7.48 2.67
N TYR A 156 17.21 6.28 2.31
CA TYR A 156 16.87 5.18 3.20
C TYR A 156 17.73 3.98 2.77
N GLY A 157 18.84 3.75 3.48
CA GLY A 157 19.92 2.90 2.99
C GLY A 157 20.48 3.39 1.64
N ASP A 158 20.48 2.52 0.63
CA ASP A 158 20.95 2.81 -0.73
C ASP A 158 19.84 3.30 -1.68
N ILE A 159 18.63 3.55 -1.16
CA ILE A 159 17.48 4.00 -1.92
C ILE A 159 17.21 5.48 -1.64
N SER A 160 17.25 6.28 -2.71
CA SER A 160 16.85 7.69 -2.67
C SER A 160 15.36 7.82 -3.00
N VAL A 161 14.62 8.56 -2.19
CA VAL A 161 13.19 8.83 -2.38
C VAL A 161 12.99 10.34 -2.43
N GLN A 162 12.30 10.81 -3.47
CA GLN A 162 12.00 12.22 -3.69
C GLN A 162 10.53 12.41 -4.01
N ILE A 163 9.89 13.43 -3.43
CA ILE A 163 8.53 13.83 -3.81
C ILE A 163 8.56 14.54 -5.16
N LEU A 164 7.80 14.02 -6.13
CA LEU A 164 7.56 14.67 -7.42
C LEU A 164 6.31 15.53 -7.38
N ASN A 165 5.23 14.99 -6.81
CA ASN A 165 3.93 15.64 -6.76
C ASN A 165 3.16 15.19 -5.51
N GLU A 166 2.28 16.05 -5.02
CA GLU A 166 1.33 15.75 -3.96
C GLU A 166 -0.05 16.31 -4.31
N SER A 167 -1.07 15.46 -4.29
CA SER A 167 -2.48 15.82 -4.47
C SER A 167 -3.25 15.53 -3.19
N ARG A 168 -3.94 16.54 -2.65
CA ARG A 168 -4.68 16.43 -1.38
C ARG A 168 -6.18 16.39 -1.67
N TYR A 169 -6.85 15.37 -1.14
CA TYR A 169 -8.30 15.21 -1.18
C TYR A 169 -8.85 15.28 0.26
N PRO A 170 -10.17 15.46 0.44
CA PRO A 170 -10.75 15.54 1.79
C PRO A 170 -10.41 14.36 2.71
N ASP A 171 -10.34 13.15 2.13
CA ASP A 171 -10.22 11.89 2.87
C ASP A 171 -8.88 11.16 2.67
N TRP A 172 -8.08 11.58 1.69
CA TRP A 172 -6.78 10.97 1.41
C TRP A 172 -5.83 11.93 0.69
N ASN A 173 -4.54 11.64 0.74
CA ASN A 173 -3.53 12.28 -0.08
C ASN A 173 -2.96 11.27 -1.08
N VAL A 174 -2.48 11.77 -2.22
CA VAL A 174 -1.73 10.99 -3.19
C VAL A 174 -0.38 11.67 -3.41
N CYS A 175 0.71 11.00 -3.05
CA CYS A 175 2.06 11.44 -3.35
C CYS A 175 2.66 10.59 -4.47
N GLU A 176 3.32 11.20 -5.43
CA GLU A 176 4.14 10.50 -6.41
C GLU A 176 5.61 10.64 -6.02
N PHE A 177 6.28 9.51 -5.82
CA PHE A 177 7.69 9.46 -5.46
C PHE A 177 8.54 9.03 -6.64
N MET A 178 9.65 9.73 -6.87
CA MET A 178 10.78 9.18 -7.60
C MET A 178 11.63 8.38 -6.62
N VAL A 179 11.79 7.09 -6.92
CA VAL A 179 12.61 6.16 -6.15
C VAL A 179 13.80 5.75 -7.01
N CYS A 180 15.01 5.94 -6.50
CA CYS A 180 16.25 5.67 -7.22
C CYS A 180 17.14 4.70 -6.42
N ARG A 181 17.79 3.77 -7.13
CA ARG A 181 18.86 2.93 -6.58
C ARG A 181 19.93 2.77 -7.66
N GLY A 182 21.12 3.33 -7.44
CA GLY A 182 22.12 3.51 -8.49
C GLY A 182 21.57 4.36 -9.65
N GLU A 183 21.69 3.87 -10.88
CA GLU A 183 21.19 4.56 -12.07
C GLU A 183 19.71 4.26 -12.39
N GLN A 184 19.11 3.27 -11.72
CA GLN A 184 17.72 2.90 -11.97
C GLN A 184 16.75 3.83 -11.26
N GLN A 185 15.66 4.17 -11.95
CA GLN A 185 14.64 5.09 -11.45
C GLN A 185 13.24 4.50 -11.62
N ARG A 186 12.37 4.79 -10.65
CA ARG A 186 11.03 4.22 -10.54
C ARG A 186 10.07 5.25 -9.97
N VAL A 187 8.92 5.42 -10.60
CA VAL A 187 7.80 6.16 -9.98
C VAL A 187 6.99 5.19 -9.11
N VAL A 188 6.74 5.59 -7.87
CA VAL A 188 5.88 4.89 -6.90
C VAL A 188 4.80 5.85 -6.43
N ARG A 189 3.54 5.42 -6.51
CA ARG A 189 2.40 6.20 -6.01
C ARG A 189 2.05 5.79 -4.59
N HIS A 190 1.88 6.77 -3.72
CA HIS A 190 1.50 6.57 -2.32
C HIS A 190 0.13 7.15 -2.08
N PHE A 191 -0.80 6.30 -1.66
CA PHE A 191 -2.19 6.64 -1.38
C PHE A 191 -2.39 6.59 0.13
N HIS A 192 -2.54 7.76 0.76
CA HIS A 192 -2.65 7.91 2.20
C HIS A 192 -4.08 8.25 2.60
N PHE A 193 -4.85 7.26 3.06
CA PHE A 193 -6.18 7.51 3.61
C PHE A 193 -6.06 8.08 5.04
N THR A 194 -6.52 9.31 5.23
CA THR A 194 -6.24 10.12 6.44
C THR A 194 -7.41 10.22 7.40
N THR A 195 -8.63 9.85 6.97
CA THR A 195 -9.86 10.03 7.75
C THR A 195 -10.39 8.76 8.40
N TRP A 196 -9.59 7.67 8.44
CA TRP A 196 -9.97 6.50 9.25
C TRP A 196 -9.94 6.86 10.75
N PRO A 197 -11.05 6.67 11.49
CA PRO A 197 -11.10 7.04 12.90
C PRO A 197 -10.24 6.14 13.78
N ASP A 198 -9.82 6.69 14.91
CA ASP A 198 -8.95 5.98 15.87
C ASP A 198 -9.67 4.81 16.56
N PHE A 199 -11.00 4.89 16.69
CA PHE A 199 -11.89 3.81 17.14
C PHE A 199 -12.98 3.59 16.09
N GLY A 200 -13.27 2.31 15.81
CA GLY A 200 -14.31 1.93 14.86
C GLY A 200 -13.84 1.98 13.41
N VAL A 201 -14.76 2.38 12.54
CA VAL A 201 -14.65 2.30 11.08
C VAL A 201 -15.09 3.62 10.44
N PRO A 202 -14.69 3.91 9.19
CA PRO A 202 -15.12 5.13 8.51
C PRO A 202 -16.64 5.24 8.50
N ASN A 203 -17.14 6.38 8.99
CA ASN A 203 -18.55 6.73 8.98
C ASN A 203 -18.70 8.11 8.36
N PRO A 204 -19.41 8.24 7.23
CA PRO A 204 -20.15 7.20 6.51
C PRO A 204 -19.26 6.21 5.73
N PRO A 205 -19.74 4.97 5.46
CA PRO A 205 -18.95 3.92 4.79
C PRO A 205 -18.55 4.28 3.35
N HIS A 206 -19.28 5.19 2.70
CA HIS A 206 -18.97 5.64 1.34
C HIS A 206 -17.58 6.28 1.23
N THR A 207 -17.04 6.83 2.31
CA THR A 207 -15.72 7.46 2.31
C THR A 207 -14.63 6.46 1.92
N LEU A 208 -14.70 5.24 2.46
CA LEU A 208 -13.77 4.17 2.12
C LEU A 208 -14.00 3.65 0.70
N VAL A 209 -15.26 3.53 0.26
CA VAL A 209 -15.61 3.13 -1.11
C VAL A 209 -15.02 4.10 -2.14
N ARG A 210 -15.16 5.42 -1.93
CA ARG A 210 -14.58 6.45 -2.80
C ARG A 210 -13.07 6.30 -2.91
N PHE A 211 -12.39 6.10 -1.79
CA PHE A 211 -10.94 5.89 -1.77
C PHE A 211 -10.53 4.64 -2.56
N VAL A 212 -11.19 3.50 -2.35
CA VAL A 212 -10.88 2.25 -3.06
C VAL A 212 -11.07 2.41 -4.58
N ARG A 213 -12.17 3.04 -5.01
CA ARG A 213 -12.39 3.33 -6.44
C ARG A 213 -11.34 4.26 -7.02
N ALA A 214 -11.07 5.38 -6.33
CA ALA A 214 -10.07 6.36 -6.77
C ALA A 214 -8.64 5.81 -6.83
N PHE A 215 -8.32 4.81 -5.99
CA PHE A 215 -7.09 4.05 -6.08
C PHE A 215 -7.08 3.14 -7.31
N ARG A 216 -8.13 2.32 -7.48
CA ARG A 216 -8.15 1.29 -8.52
C ARG A 216 -8.27 1.84 -9.94
N GLU A 217 -8.85 3.04 -10.09
CA GLU A 217 -8.82 3.83 -11.33
C GLU A 217 -7.38 4.25 -11.73
N ARG A 218 -6.50 4.51 -10.76
CA ARG A 218 -5.12 4.99 -11.00
C ARG A 218 -4.08 3.87 -11.00
N VAL A 219 -4.43 2.72 -10.43
CA VAL A 219 -3.57 1.54 -10.33
C VAL A 219 -4.32 0.36 -10.95
N PRO A 220 -4.29 0.21 -12.29
CA PRO A 220 -4.93 -0.92 -12.94
C PRO A 220 -4.28 -2.24 -12.50
N PRO A 221 -4.95 -3.39 -12.72
CA PRO A 221 -4.37 -4.70 -12.44
C PRO A 221 -2.98 -4.87 -13.06
N ASP A 222 -2.05 -5.38 -12.25
CA ASP A 222 -0.64 -5.53 -12.59
C ASP A 222 -0.12 -6.85 -11.99
N GLN A 223 0.97 -7.38 -12.53
CA GLN A 223 1.67 -8.52 -11.93
C GLN A 223 2.54 -8.11 -10.73
N ARG A 224 2.81 -6.81 -10.57
CA ARG A 224 3.61 -6.26 -9.47
C ARG A 224 2.76 -6.14 -8.19
N PRO A 225 3.31 -6.53 -7.02
CA PRO A 225 2.57 -6.44 -5.77
C PRO A 225 2.33 -4.99 -5.34
N ILE A 226 1.20 -4.77 -4.68
CA ILE A 226 0.81 -3.49 -4.09
C ILE A 226 1.11 -3.55 -2.60
N VAL A 227 1.86 -2.58 -2.09
CA VAL A 227 2.20 -2.53 -0.67
C VAL A 227 1.03 -1.92 0.08
N VAL A 228 0.52 -2.60 1.11
CA VAL A 228 -0.60 -2.12 1.94
C VAL A 228 -0.17 -2.14 3.40
N HIS A 229 -0.37 -1.05 4.12
CA HIS A 229 -0.10 -1.01 5.54
C HIS A 229 -1.09 -0.12 6.30
N CYS A 230 -1.14 -0.36 7.61
CA CYS A 230 -1.76 0.53 8.57
C CYS A 230 -0.78 0.70 9.74
N SER A 231 -1.19 0.35 10.98
CA SER A 231 -0.27 0.27 12.12
C SER A 231 0.29 -1.13 12.30
N ALA A 232 -0.57 -2.11 12.58
CA ALA A 232 -0.17 -3.52 12.68
C ALA A 232 -0.12 -4.24 11.31
N GLY A 233 -0.74 -3.66 10.28
CA GLY A 233 -0.85 -4.28 8.97
C GLY A 233 -1.83 -5.45 8.94
N VAL A 234 -2.96 -5.38 9.66
CA VAL A 234 -3.93 -6.49 9.73
C VAL A 234 -5.38 -6.01 9.57
N GLY A 235 -5.85 -5.14 10.46
CA GLY A 235 -7.25 -4.72 10.53
C GLY A 235 -7.68 -3.88 9.33
N ARG A 236 -7.31 -2.59 9.31
CA ARG A 236 -7.66 -1.67 8.21
C ARG A 236 -7.15 -2.17 6.86
N SER A 237 -5.94 -2.77 6.83
CA SER A 237 -5.35 -3.38 5.65
C SER A 237 -6.21 -4.51 5.08
N GLY A 238 -6.68 -5.44 5.91
CA GLY A 238 -7.58 -6.50 5.46
C GLY A 238 -8.95 -5.98 5.03
N THR A 239 -9.49 -4.97 5.73
CA THR A 239 -10.76 -4.31 5.33
C THR A 239 -10.65 -3.69 3.94
N PHE A 240 -9.55 -2.97 3.67
CA PHE A 240 -9.29 -2.38 2.36
C PHE A 240 -9.17 -3.44 1.27
N ILE A 241 -8.36 -4.49 1.48
CA ILE A 241 -8.14 -5.55 0.48
C ILE A 241 -9.43 -6.31 0.18
N CYS A 242 -10.21 -6.64 1.21
CA CYS A 242 -11.48 -7.31 1.02
C CYS A 242 -12.46 -6.43 0.22
N LEU A 243 -12.52 -5.13 0.51
CA LEU A 243 -13.37 -4.20 -0.22
C LEU A 243 -12.90 -4.01 -1.68
N ASP A 244 -11.60 -3.80 -1.92
CA ASP A 244 -11.03 -3.73 -3.28
C ASP A 244 -11.37 -4.99 -4.09
N ARG A 245 -11.27 -6.17 -3.48
CA ARG A 245 -11.57 -7.44 -4.13
C ARG A 245 -13.04 -7.59 -4.48
N ILE A 246 -13.96 -7.35 -3.54
CA ILE A 246 -15.40 -7.53 -3.82
C ILE A 246 -15.93 -6.49 -4.82
N LEU A 247 -15.40 -5.26 -4.82
CA LEU A 247 -15.81 -4.23 -5.79
C LEU A 247 -15.37 -4.56 -7.22
N GLN A 248 -14.27 -5.30 -7.40
CA GLN A 248 -13.92 -5.86 -8.71
C GLN A 248 -14.79 -7.07 -9.05
N GLN A 249 -15.04 -7.95 -8.08
CA GLN A 249 -15.81 -9.18 -8.28
C GLN A 249 -17.25 -8.92 -8.76
N ILE A 250 -17.95 -7.92 -8.19
CA ILE A 250 -19.34 -7.60 -8.58
C ILE A 250 -19.49 -7.09 -10.02
N LEU A 251 -18.39 -6.73 -10.69
CA LEU A 251 -18.43 -6.29 -12.09
C LEU A 251 -18.54 -7.47 -13.07
N VAL A 252 -18.20 -8.69 -12.63
CA VAL A 252 -18.06 -9.86 -13.51
C VAL A 252 -18.67 -11.15 -12.94
N SER A 253 -19.13 -11.14 -11.69
CA SER A 253 -19.77 -12.27 -11.01
C SER A 253 -21.11 -11.85 -10.42
N ASP A 254 -22.03 -12.80 -10.23
CA ASP A 254 -23.34 -12.60 -9.61
C ASP A 254 -23.35 -12.90 -8.10
N TYR A 255 -22.18 -13.18 -7.51
CA TYR A 255 -22.01 -13.44 -6.07
C TYR A 255 -20.76 -12.79 -5.49
N VAL A 256 -20.75 -12.63 -4.17
CA VAL A 256 -19.59 -12.24 -3.34
C VAL A 256 -19.40 -13.24 -2.22
N ASP A 257 -18.17 -13.43 -1.74
CA ASP A 257 -17.85 -14.33 -0.62
C ASP A 257 -16.91 -13.64 0.37
N ILE A 258 -17.45 -12.71 1.16
CA ILE A 258 -16.66 -11.90 2.10
C ILE A 258 -16.01 -12.81 3.16
N PHE A 259 -16.75 -13.80 3.67
CA PHE A 259 -16.22 -14.79 4.62
C PHE A 259 -15.02 -15.54 4.04
N GLY A 260 -15.16 -16.13 2.85
CA GLY A 260 -14.09 -16.90 2.21
C GLY A 260 -12.88 -16.04 1.85
N ILE A 261 -13.08 -14.77 1.48
CA ILE A 261 -11.98 -13.82 1.27
C ILE A 261 -11.21 -13.58 2.56
N VAL A 262 -11.89 -13.30 3.68
CA VAL A 262 -11.22 -13.08 4.97
C VAL A 262 -10.56 -14.36 5.48
N PHE A 263 -11.21 -15.51 5.32
CA PHE A 263 -10.64 -16.83 5.61
C PHE A 263 -9.31 -17.03 4.87
N ALA A 264 -9.29 -16.80 3.55
CA ALA A 264 -8.08 -16.92 2.74
C ALA A 264 -6.99 -15.95 3.19
N MET A 265 -7.32 -14.68 3.47
CA MET A 265 -6.34 -13.71 3.97
C MET A 265 -5.76 -14.11 5.35
N ARG A 266 -6.58 -14.68 6.24
CA ARG A 266 -6.16 -15.17 7.57
C ARG A 266 -5.17 -16.34 7.50
N LYS A 267 -5.19 -17.12 6.40
CA LYS A 267 -4.18 -18.14 6.14
C LYS A 267 -2.82 -17.53 5.77
N GLU A 268 -2.82 -16.39 5.08
CA GLU A 268 -1.57 -15.75 4.64
C GLU A 268 -0.98 -14.77 5.66
N ARG A 269 -1.82 -14.08 6.46
CA ARG A 269 -1.37 -13.17 7.51
C ARG A 269 -2.32 -13.18 8.69
N VAL A 270 -1.75 -13.18 9.89
CA VAL A 270 -2.51 -13.23 11.14
C VAL A 270 -3.50 -12.05 11.24
N TRP A 271 -4.71 -12.30 11.78
CA TRP A 271 -5.70 -11.27 12.12
C TRP A 271 -6.20 -10.35 10.98
N MET A 272 -5.98 -10.69 9.70
CA MET A 272 -6.53 -9.92 8.58
C MET A 272 -8.04 -9.69 8.74
N VAL A 273 -8.47 -8.42 8.68
CA VAL A 273 -9.76 -7.94 9.24
C VAL A 273 -9.85 -8.28 10.73
N GLN A 274 -9.51 -7.31 11.59
CA GLN A 274 -9.17 -7.60 12.99
C GLN A 274 -10.38 -7.57 13.92
N THR A 275 -11.36 -6.72 13.64
CA THR A 275 -12.54 -6.55 14.51
C THR A 275 -13.83 -6.85 13.77
N GLU A 276 -14.85 -7.23 14.52
CA GLU A 276 -16.19 -7.45 14.00
C GLU A 276 -16.74 -6.20 13.32
N GLN A 277 -16.53 -5.00 13.89
CA GLN A 277 -16.98 -3.76 13.26
C GLN A 277 -16.32 -3.54 11.88
N GLN A 278 -15.07 -3.97 11.69
CA GLN A 278 -14.40 -3.93 10.39
C GLN A 278 -15.03 -4.93 9.41
N TYR A 279 -15.38 -6.12 9.88
CA TYR A 279 -16.07 -7.13 9.07
C TYR A 279 -17.45 -6.65 8.60
N ILE A 280 -18.24 -6.08 9.51
CA ILE A 280 -19.55 -5.47 9.21
C ILE A 280 -19.39 -4.28 8.27
N CYS A 281 -18.35 -3.44 8.45
CA CYS A 281 -18.10 -2.29 7.58
C CYS A 281 -17.89 -2.68 6.11
N ILE A 282 -17.25 -3.83 5.82
CA ILE A 282 -17.09 -4.35 4.45
C ILE A 282 -18.48 -4.58 3.83
N HIS A 283 -19.38 -5.21 4.57
CA HIS A 283 -20.74 -5.46 4.12
C HIS A 283 -21.54 -4.16 3.93
N GLN A 284 -21.41 -3.20 4.85
CA GLN A 284 -22.03 -1.87 4.73
C GLN A 284 -21.54 -1.11 3.49
N CYS A 285 -20.25 -1.18 3.20
CA CYS A 285 -19.66 -0.57 2.00
C CYS A 285 -20.23 -1.18 0.72
N LEU A 286 -20.33 -2.51 0.66
CA LEU A 286 -20.91 -3.19 -0.50
C LEU A 286 -22.41 -2.88 -0.64
N LEU A 287 -23.17 -2.91 0.46
CA LEU A 287 -24.59 -2.55 0.44
C LEU A 287 -24.81 -1.13 -0.08
N ALA A 288 -24.01 -0.17 0.38
CA ALA A 288 -24.09 1.21 -0.08
C ALA A 288 -23.81 1.34 -1.60
N VAL A 289 -22.90 0.54 -2.15
CA VAL A 289 -22.62 0.48 -3.59
C VAL A 289 -23.80 -0.11 -4.36
N LEU A 290 -24.42 -1.18 -3.87
CA LEU A 290 -25.53 -1.87 -4.54
C LEU A 290 -26.84 -1.07 -4.50
N GLU A 291 -27.07 -0.28 -3.45
CA GLU A 291 -28.25 0.59 -3.31
C GLU A 291 -28.14 1.88 -4.16
N GLY A 292 -27.02 2.11 -4.85
CA GLY A 292 -26.84 3.27 -5.72
C GLY A 292 -26.88 4.62 -5.00
N LYS A 293 -26.68 4.65 -3.68
CA LYS A 293 -26.61 5.91 -2.90
C LYS A 293 -25.48 6.76 -3.48
N ASP A 294 -25.86 7.91 -4.05
CA ASP A 294 -25.03 8.81 -4.86
C ASP A 294 -23.56 8.85 -4.41
N LEU A 295 -22.69 8.32 -5.27
CA LEU A 295 -21.24 8.46 -5.18
C LEU A 295 -20.73 9.67 -5.97
N SER A 296 -21.64 10.53 -6.46
CA SER A 296 -21.32 11.75 -7.20
C SER A 296 -21.30 13.01 -6.32
N SER A 297 -20.26 13.83 -6.55
CA SER A 297 -19.86 15.11 -5.93
C SER A 297 -18.94 14.96 -4.70
N SER A 298 -17.70 15.47 -4.70
CA SER A 298 -17.20 16.73 -5.27
C SER A 298 -16.12 16.57 -6.35
N THR A 299 -16.45 16.93 -7.59
CA THR A 299 -15.49 17.60 -8.47
C THR A 299 -15.28 19.02 -7.94
N ARG A 300 -14.02 19.52 -7.94
CA ARG A 300 -13.50 20.87 -7.54
C ARG A 300 -12.93 20.90 -6.12
N GLU A 301 -11.69 21.31 -5.84
CA GLU A 301 -10.63 21.98 -6.58
C GLU A 301 -9.34 21.15 -6.52
N ILE A 302 -8.77 20.78 -7.67
CA ILE A 302 -7.41 20.23 -7.71
C ILE A 302 -6.49 21.45 -7.84
N HIS A 303 -5.76 21.79 -6.77
CA HIS A 303 -4.62 22.68 -6.90
C HIS A 303 -3.47 21.89 -7.52
N GLU A 304 -3.52 21.69 -8.84
CA GLU A 304 -2.32 21.32 -9.59
C GLU A 304 -1.43 22.56 -9.60
N ASN A 305 -0.25 22.47 -8.97
CA ASN A 305 0.77 23.51 -9.12
C ASN A 305 1.27 23.48 -10.58
N GLN A 306 0.66 24.30 -11.44
CA GLN A 306 1.00 24.47 -12.86
C GLN A 306 2.44 24.95 -13.11
N GLY A 307 3.19 25.31 -12.06
CA GLY A 307 4.59 25.75 -12.17
C GLY A 307 5.62 24.63 -12.39
N PHE A 308 5.23 23.35 -12.45
CA PHE A 308 6.19 22.25 -12.36
C PHE A 308 6.54 21.55 -13.69
N GLU A 309 5.74 21.67 -14.75
CA GLU A 309 6.13 21.12 -16.08
C GLU A 309 7.41 21.79 -16.60
N GLU A 310 7.61 23.08 -16.31
CA GLU A 310 8.84 23.80 -16.62
C GLU A 310 10.01 23.37 -15.73
N VAL A 311 9.77 23.07 -14.44
CA VAL A 311 10.82 22.66 -13.49
C VAL A 311 11.31 21.25 -13.78
N VAL A 312 10.42 20.32 -14.12
CA VAL A 312 10.80 18.95 -14.53
C VAL A 312 11.60 18.99 -15.84
N SER A 313 11.17 19.80 -16.81
CA SER A 313 11.90 19.99 -18.06
C SER A 313 13.26 20.66 -17.86
N GLN A 314 13.36 21.65 -16.98
CA GLN A 314 14.62 22.33 -16.64
C GLN A 314 15.55 21.44 -15.80
N PHE A 315 15.03 20.63 -14.88
CA PHE A 315 15.81 19.69 -14.07
C PHE A 315 16.38 18.56 -14.93
N ILE A 316 15.56 17.96 -15.80
CA ILE A 316 16.01 16.95 -16.77
C ILE A 316 17.08 17.54 -17.72
N SER A 317 16.92 18.79 -18.15
CA SER A 317 17.92 19.50 -18.98
C SER A 317 19.23 19.77 -18.25
N ARG A 318 19.16 20.13 -16.97
CA ARG A 318 20.33 20.46 -16.13
C ARG A 318 21.12 19.22 -15.71
N CYS A 319 20.46 18.09 -15.44
CA CYS A 319 21.09 16.79 -15.23
C CYS A 319 21.77 16.26 -16.50
N LYS A 320 21.19 16.48 -17.68
CA LYS A 320 21.85 16.14 -18.97
C LYS A 320 23.11 16.98 -19.21
N LYS A 321 23.10 18.29 -18.91
CA LYS A 321 24.29 19.15 -19.08
C LYS A 321 25.46 18.76 -18.16
N LEU A 322 25.18 18.24 -16.96
CA LEU A 322 26.21 17.77 -16.03
C LEU A 322 26.79 16.41 -16.41
N LEU A 323 26.04 15.55 -17.11
CA LEU A 323 26.50 14.24 -17.57
C LEU A 323 27.31 14.31 -18.89
N PHE A 324 27.15 15.36 -19.70
CA PHE A 324 27.87 15.52 -20.97
C PHE A 324 29.11 16.45 -20.93
N CYS A 325 29.47 17.01 -19.77
CA CYS A 325 30.68 17.83 -19.63
C CYS A 325 31.92 17.03 -19.17
N GLY A 326 31.84 15.70 -19.11
CA GLY A 326 32.84 14.85 -18.47
C GLY A 326 33.35 13.69 -19.32
N SER A 327 33.44 13.80 -20.66
CA SER A 327 34.10 12.75 -21.45
C SER A 327 34.52 13.18 -22.87
N GLY A 328 35.82 13.44 -23.03
CA GLY A 328 36.61 13.25 -24.26
C GLY A 328 36.83 14.50 -25.13
N LYS A 329 37.99 14.75 -25.74
CA LYS A 329 39.29 14.04 -25.81
C LYS A 329 40.32 15.02 -26.39
N ALA A 330 41.58 14.79 -26.05
CA ALA A 330 42.76 15.37 -26.68
C ALA A 330 43.00 14.83 -28.11
N GLY A 331 43.64 15.65 -28.94
CA GLY A 331 44.51 15.27 -30.07
C GLY A 331 43.86 15.09 -31.44
N ASP A 332 43.98 16.09 -32.33
CA ASP A 332 44.98 16.07 -33.42
C ASP A 332 44.98 17.41 -34.19
N GLY A 333 46.17 17.84 -34.60
CA GLY A 333 46.43 19.15 -35.21
C GLY A 333 46.27 19.19 -36.73
N ALA A 334 45.93 20.38 -37.24
CA ALA A 334 46.31 20.85 -38.57
C ALA A 334 46.28 22.38 -38.61
N THR A 335 47.41 22.95 -39.04
CA THR A 335 47.71 24.36 -39.30
C THR A 335 46.93 24.96 -40.47
N ALA A 336 46.49 26.23 -40.38
CA ALA A 336 46.68 27.26 -41.44
C ALA A 336 46.17 28.66 -41.03
N GLN A 337 47.08 29.63 -41.21
CA GLN A 337 47.01 31.07 -41.56
C GLN A 337 45.70 31.88 -41.44
N VAL A 338 45.74 32.97 -40.65
CA VAL A 338 45.87 34.41 -41.05
C VAL A 338 44.64 34.96 -41.76
N ASP A 339 43.89 35.84 -41.09
CA ASP A 339 43.67 37.19 -41.64
C ASP A 339 43.21 38.22 -40.60
N SER A 340 43.72 39.43 -40.80
CA SER A 340 43.60 40.63 -39.98
C SER A 340 42.46 41.55 -40.46
N THR A 341 41.73 42.19 -39.55
CA THR A 341 41.18 43.58 -39.65
C THR A 341 40.34 43.87 -38.40
N PHE A 342 40.81 44.70 -37.45
CA PHE A 342 40.58 46.16 -37.34
C PHE A 342 39.12 46.61 -37.37
N GLY A 343 38.67 47.23 -36.27
CA GLY A 343 37.39 47.93 -36.19
C GLY A 343 36.96 48.29 -34.77
N ASP A 344 37.65 49.25 -34.15
CA ASP A 344 37.15 50.03 -33.00
C ASP A 344 35.80 50.69 -33.30
N ILE A 345 34.95 50.87 -32.28
CA ILE A 345 34.40 52.17 -31.82
C ILE A 345 33.28 51.95 -30.76
N LYS A 346 33.53 52.50 -29.56
CA LYS A 346 32.66 53.16 -28.56
C LYS A 346 31.14 52.88 -28.66
N ARG A 347 30.44 52.56 -27.56
CA ARG A 347 30.37 53.31 -26.29
C ARG A 347 29.67 52.47 -25.24
#